data_AF-A0A0F8ZA07-F1
#
_entry.id   AF-A0A0F8ZA07-F1
#
_cell.length_a   1.000
_cell.length_b   1.000
_cell.length_c   1.000
_cell.angle_alpha   90.00
_cell.angle_beta   90.00
_cell.angle_gamma   90.00
#
_symmetry.space_group_name_H-M   'P 1'
#
loop_
_entity.id
_entity.type
_entity.pdbx_description
1 polymer ?
#
loop_
_entity_poly.entity_id
_entity_poly.type
_entity_poly.pdbx_seq_one_letter_code
_entity_poly.pdbx_strand_id
1 'polypeptide(L)' 'MDGRRAVKKQSLPEMIASDLRQRILTGELAEGEAVRQELLAKEYDVSRMPVREALKRLSAEGLV' A
#
# COMPACT_ATOMS: atom_id res chain seq x y z
N MET A 1 -11.84 31.75 12.67
CA MET A 1 -10.84 30.68 12.47
C MET A 1 -11.58 29.43 12.01
N ASP A 2 -12.02 29.39 10.75
CA ASP A 2 -12.83 28.26 10.25
C ASP A 2 -11.90 27.23 9.59
N GLY A 3 -11.22 26.46 10.45
CA GLY A 3 -10.31 25.39 10.05
C GLY A 3 -11.07 24.16 9.59
N ARG A 4 -11.71 24.23 8.42
CA ARG A 4 -12.22 23.02 7.75
C ARG A 4 -11.01 22.14 7.42
N ARG A 5 -10.75 21.12 8.25
CA ARG A 5 -9.82 20.03 7.95
C ARG A 5 -10.30 19.37 6.67
N ALA A 6 -9.68 19.71 5.54
CA ALA A 6 -9.95 19.02 4.29
C ALA A 6 -9.58 17.55 4.45
N VAL A 7 -10.57 16.66 4.37
CA VAL A 7 -10.33 15.22 4.33
C VAL A 7 -9.56 14.93 3.04
N LYS A 8 -8.28 14.51 3.15
CA LYS A 8 -7.52 14.07 1.99
C LYS A 8 -8.22 12.85 1.39
N LYS A 9 -8.67 12.96 0.13
CA LYS A 9 -9.10 11.79 -0.64
C LYS A 9 -7.91 10.86 -0.81
N GLN A 10 -8.03 9.62 -0.35
CA GLN A 10 -6.99 8.61 -0.54
C GLN A 10 -6.98 8.16 -1.99
N SER A 11 -5.79 8.10 -2.58
CA SER A 11 -5.55 7.53 -3.90
C SER A 11 -5.49 6.00 -3.83
N LEU A 12 -5.68 5.33 -4.96
CA LEU A 12 -5.59 3.86 -5.03
C LEU A 12 -4.25 3.30 -4.52
N PRO A 13 -3.07 3.87 -4.86
CA PRO A 13 -1.81 3.45 -4.27
C PRO A 13 -1.73 3.65 -2.75
N GLU A 14 -2.41 4.67 -2.20
CA GLU A 14 -2.45 4.90 -0.75
C GLU A 14 -3.28 3.86 -0.03
N MET A 15 -4.42 3.48 -0.61
CA MET A 15 -5.26 2.42 -0.06
C MET A 15 -4.52 1.09 -0.05
N ILE A 16 -3.87 0.73 -1.17
CA ILE A 16 -3.07 -0.50 -1.28
C ILE A 16 -1.90 -0.49 -0.29
N ALA A 17 -1.16 0.62 -0.20
CA ALA A 17 -0.05 0.72 0.75
C ALA A 17 -0.52 0.60 2.21
N SER A 18 -1.66 1.22 2.56
CA SER A 18 -2.18 1.14 3.92
C SER A 18 -2.59 -0.29 4.29
N ASP A 19 -3.21 -1.02 3.36
CA ASP A 19 -3.60 -2.42 3.57
C ASP A 19 -2.38 -3.33 3.74
N LEU A 20 -1.44 -3.27 2.79
CA LEU A 20 -0.19 -4.03 2.86
C LEU A 20 0.62 -3.72 4.11
N ARG A 21 0.67 -2.45 4.55
CA ARG A 21 1.31 -2.07 5.82
C ARG A 21 0.68 -2.80 6.99
N GLN A 22 -0.65 -2.86 7.07
CA GLN A 22 -1.33 -3.59 8.14
C GLN A 22 -0.98 -5.08 8.10
N ARG A 23 -0.98 -5.69 6.91
CA ARG A 23 -0.63 -7.11 6.73
C ARG A 23 0.80 -7.42 7.16
N ILE A 24 1.76 -6.54 6.85
CA ILE A 24 3.16 -6.68 7.31
C ILE A 24 3.25 -6.54 8.83
N LEU A 25 2.65 -5.49 9.41
CA LEU A 25 2.73 -5.22 10.85
C LEU A 25 2.01 -6.26 11.72
N THR A 26 1.01 -6.94 11.17
CA THR A 26 0.29 -8.04 11.84
C THR A 26 0.96 -9.40 11.62
N GLY A 27 1.95 -9.48 10.72
CA GLY A 27 2.63 -10.72 10.36
C GLY A 27 1.85 -11.61 9.38
N GLU A 28 0.76 -11.12 8.78
CA GLU A 28 0.06 -11.81 7.69
C GLU A 28 0.94 -11.91 6.42
N LEU A 29 1.78 -10.90 6.21
CA LEU A 29 2.88 -10.96 5.25
C LEU A 29 4.18 -10.98 6.03
N ALA A 30 4.99 -12.03 5.85
CA ALA A 30 6.24 -12.15 6.57
C ALA A 30 7.28 -11.14 6.06
N GLU A 31 8.07 -10.58 6.97
CA GLU A 31 9.23 -9.77 6.59
C GLU A 31 10.18 -10.58 5.69
N GLY A 32 10.59 -9.97 4.57
CA GLY A 32 11.46 -10.63 3.58
C GLY A 32 10.75 -11.63 2.66
N GLU A 33 9.43 -11.83 2.81
CA GLU A 33 8.65 -12.59 1.82
C GLU A 33 8.62 -11.86 0.48
N ALA A 34 8.81 -12.60 -0.62
CA ALA A 34 8.87 -12.01 -1.95
C ALA A 34 7.49 -11.47 -2.37
N VAL A 35 7.30 -10.15 -2.27
CA VAL A 35 6.07 -9.48 -2.69
C VAL A 35 6.00 -9.39 -4.21
N ARG A 36 5.13 -10.20 -4.84
CA ARG A 36 4.97 -10.24 -6.29
C ARG A 36 3.90 -9.23 -6.75
N GLN A 37 4.31 -8.22 -7.51
CA GLN A 37 3.42 -7.17 -8.03
C GLN A 37 2.25 -7.72 -8.85
N GLU A 38 2.50 -8.76 -9.66
CA GLU A 38 1.46 -9.40 -10.48
C GLU A 38 0.37 -10.05 -9.63
N LEU A 39 0.75 -10.67 -8.51
CA LEU A 39 -0.21 -11.33 -7.62
C LEU A 39 -1.05 -10.30 -6.87
N LEU A 40 -0.41 -9.28 -6.31
CA LEU A 40 -1.13 -8.19 -5.64
C LEU A 40 -2.04 -7.43 -6.61
N ALA A 41 -1.59 -7.17 -7.84
CA ALA A 41 -2.43 -6.51 -8.85
C ALA A 41 -3.69 -7.31 -9.16
N LYS A 42 -3.56 -8.64 -9.23
CA LYS A 42 -4.70 -9.54 -9.40
C LYS A 42 -5.60 -9.58 -8.15
N GLU A 43 -5.00 -9.62 -6.96
CA GLU A 43 -5.72 -9.65 -5.68
C GLU A 43 -6.58 -8.39 -5.47
N TYR A 44 -6.02 -7.22 -5.76
CA TYR A 44 -6.72 -5.94 -5.65
C TYR A 44 -7.58 -5.61 -6.88
N ASP A 45 -7.59 -6.44 -7.93
CA ASP A 45 -8.26 -6.20 -9.22
C ASP A 45 -7.88 -4.85 -9.87
N VAL A 46 -6.58 -4.61 -9.97
CA VAL A 46 -6.01 -3.36 -10.49
C VAL A 46 -4.88 -3.63 -11.47
N SER A 47 -4.46 -2.59 -12.19
CA SER A 47 -3.22 -2.67 -12.97
C SER A 47 -1.98 -2.73 -12.06
N ARG A 48 -0.83 -3.11 -12.63
CA ARG A 48 0.45 -3.19 -11.89
C ARG A 48 0.97 -1.83 -11.41
N MET A 49 0.59 -0.74 -12.09
CA MET A 49 1.07 0.61 -11.79
C MET A 49 0.77 1.07 -10.34
N PRO A 50 -0.49 1.05 -9.86
CA PRO A 50 -0.78 1.46 -8.48
C PRO A 50 -0.13 0.57 -7.43
N VAL A 51 0.02 -0.74 -7.69
CA VAL A 51 0.74 -1.66 -6.81
C VAL A 51 2.20 -1.28 -6.70
N ARG A 52 2.87 -0.99 -7.83
CA ARG A 52 4.27 -0.55 -7.81
C ARG A 52 4.46 0.73 -7.01
N GLU A 53 3.57 1.71 -7.16
CA GLU A 53 3.64 2.96 -6.39
C GLU A 53 3.36 2.74 -4.90
N ALA A 54 2.47 1.80 -4.54
CA ALA A 54 2.24 1.41 -3.16
C ALA A 54 3.49 0.77 -2.55
N LEU A 55 4.10 -0.20 -3.23
CA LEU A 55 5.34 -0.84 -2.78
C LEU A 55 6.49 0.14 -2.67
N LYS A 56 6.61 1.11 -3.60
CA LYS A 56 7.61 2.17 -3.52
C LYS A 56 7.47 3.01 -2.25
N ARG A 57 6.24 3.29 -1.80
CA ARG A 57 5.98 3.99 -0.54
C ARG A 57 6.38 3.14 0.66
N LEU A 58 6.00 1.86 0.68
CA LEU A 58 6.36 0.93 1.76
C LEU A 58 7.88 0.73 1.86
N SER A 59 8.58 0.71 0.74
CA SER A 59 10.05 0.62 0.73
C SER A 59 10.70 1.89 1.29
N ALA A 60 10.14 3.06 0.99
CA ALA A 60 10.58 4.32 1.61
C ALA A 60 10.31 4.38 3.13
N GLU A 61 9.39 3.55 3.64
CA GLU A 61 9.09 3.38 5.06
C GLU A 61 9.93 2.27 5.72
N GLY A 62 10.70 1.50 4.94
CA GLY A 62 11.53 0.39 5.42
C GLY A 62 10.75 -0.91 5.70
N LEU A 63 9.55 -1.06 5.11
CA LEU A 63 8.69 -2.24 5.32
C LEU A 63 8.87 -3.34 4.28
N VAL A 64 9.44 -3.01 3.10
CA VAL A 64 9.70 -3.95 1.97
C VAL A 64 10.95 -3.57 1.18
#